data_AF-A0A8J3YDU0-F1
#
_entry.id   AF-A0A8J3YDU0-F1
#
_cell.length_a   1.000
_cell.length_b   1.000
_cell.length_c   1.000
_cell.angle_alpha   90.00
_cell.angle_beta   90.00
_cell.angle_gamma   90.00
#
_symmetry.space_group_name_H-M   'P 1'
#
loop_
_entity.id
_entity.type
_entity.pdbx_description
1 polymer ?
#
loop_
_entity_poly.entity_id
_entity_poly.type
_entity_poly.pdbx_seq_one_letter_code
_entity_poly.pdbx_strand_id
1 'polypeptide(L)'
;MSLFGKNALVATINGEVFRCLVCQGGLFGTRTIKLNTGAMEFLDLAWANRTSLGVICDNCGYIHEFLGDVIRMWDPESGAPA
;
A
#
# COMPACT_ATOMS: atom_id res chain seq x y z
N MET A 1 -11.38 12.20 10.03
CA MET A 1 -12.07 12.26 8.73
C MET A 1 -11.46 11.19 7.87
N SER A 2 -12.26 10.31 7.28
CA SER A 2 -11.77 9.28 6.35
C SER A 2 -11.22 9.96 5.08
N LEU A 3 -10.01 9.61 4.67
CA LEU A 3 -9.33 10.14 3.49
C LEU A 3 -9.81 9.46 2.20
N PHE A 4 -10.29 8.23 2.28
CA PHE A 4 -10.63 7.37 1.14
C PHE A 4 -12.11 6.96 1.06
N GLY A 5 -12.90 7.22 2.11
CA GLY A 5 -14.35 7.05 2.11
C GLY A 5 -14.78 5.64 1.67
N LYS A 6 -15.55 5.55 0.59
CA LYS A 6 -16.08 4.28 0.04
C LYS A 6 -15.04 3.37 -0.60
N ASN A 7 -13.82 3.85 -0.85
CA ASN A 7 -12.75 3.08 -1.50
C ASN A 7 -11.70 2.59 -0.49
N ALA A 8 -12.03 2.60 0.80
CA ALA A 8 -11.15 2.10 1.84
C ALA A 8 -10.99 0.58 1.71
N LEU A 9 -9.78 0.09 1.89
CA LEU A 9 -9.40 -1.31 1.80
C LEU A 9 -8.90 -1.81 3.15
N VAL A 10 -9.00 -3.11 3.40
CA VAL A 10 -8.27 -3.78 4.47
C VAL A 10 -7.02 -4.44 3.90
N ALA A 11 -5.98 -4.59 4.71
CA ALA A 11 -4.70 -5.15 4.27
C ALA A 11 -4.34 -6.40 5.06
N THR A 12 -3.67 -7.35 4.40
CA THR A 12 -3.03 -8.49 5.05
C THR A 12 -1.56 -8.59 4.64
N ILE A 13 -0.68 -9.00 5.55
CA ILE A 13 0.72 -9.32 5.28
C ILE A 13 0.93 -10.80 5.62
N ASN A 14 1.41 -11.59 4.67
CA ASN A 14 1.60 -13.04 4.85
C ASN A 14 0.35 -13.77 5.37
N GLY A 15 -0.85 -13.27 5.03
CA GLY A 15 -2.13 -13.82 5.50
C GLY A 15 -2.64 -13.23 6.82
N GLU A 16 -1.84 -12.47 7.55
CA GLU A 16 -2.27 -11.85 8.81
C GLU A 16 -2.82 -10.44 8.58
N VAL A 17 -3.86 -10.06 9.34
CA VAL A 17 -4.46 -8.71 9.26
C VAL A 17 -3.43 -7.66 9.64
N PHE A 18 -3.18 -6.73 8.72
CA PHE A 18 -2.28 -5.62 8.94
C PHE A 18 -3.01 -4.42 9.54
N ARG A 19 -2.37 -3.79 10.54
CA ARG A 19 -2.81 -2.52 11.12
C ARG A 19 -1.69 -1.49 11.00
N CYS A 20 -2.09 -0.22 10.88
CA CYS A 20 -1.15 0.88 10.80
C CYS A 20 -0.22 0.88 12.02
N LEU A 21 1.09 0.82 11.78
CA LEU A 21 2.10 0.80 12.86
C LEU A 21 2.12 2.09 13.69
N VAL A 22 1.54 3.19 13.18
CA VAL A 22 1.54 4.50 13.84
C VAL A 22 0.29 4.70 14.71
N CYS A 23 -0.91 4.35 14.21
CA CYS A 23 -2.17 4.66 14.89
C CYS A 23 -3.12 3.47 15.08
N GLN A 24 -2.71 2.26 14.69
CA GLN A 24 -3.49 1.02 14.78
C GLN A 24 -4.82 0.98 13.99
N GLY A 25 -5.02 1.94 13.08
CA GLY A 25 -6.13 1.92 12.11
C GLY A 25 -6.04 0.74 11.14
N GLY A 26 -7.18 0.26 10.66
CA GLY A 26 -7.30 -0.94 9.81
C GLY A 26 -7.83 -0.69 8.39
N LEU A 27 -8.04 0.57 8.01
CA LEU A 27 -8.52 0.96 6.68
C LEU A 27 -7.45 1.76 5.94
N PHE A 28 -7.34 1.53 4.65
CA PHE A 28 -6.24 2.02 3.83
C PHE A 28 -6.66 2.41 2.41
N GLY A 29 -5.92 3.35 1.82
CA GLY A 29 -5.86 3.56 0.37
C GLY A 29 -4.52 3.06 -0.20
N THR A 30 -4.39 2.96 -1.51
CA THR A 30 -3.17 2.48 -2.16
C THR A 30 -2.65 3.39 -3.27
N ARG A 31 -1.34 3.38 -3.48
CA ARG A 31 -0.67 3.99 -4.64
C ARG A 31 0.57 3.20 -5.03
N THR A 32 0.95 3.24 -6.30
CA THR A 32 2.25 2.75 -6.74
C THR A 32 3.33 3.79 -6.43
N ILE A 33 4.49 3.34 -5.94
CA ILE A 33 5.67 4.16 -5.69
C ILE A 33 6.81 3.68 -6.62
N LYS A 34 7.48 4.63 -7.25
CA LYS A 34 8.63 4.40 -8.12
C LYS A 34 9.91 4.46 -7.27
N LEU A 35 10.76 3.43 -7.35
CA LEU A 35 12.01 3.35 -6.55
C LEU A 35 13.25 3.90 -7.28
N ASN A 36 13.12 4.27 -8.54
CA ASN A 36 14.17 4.88 -9.33
C ASN A 36 14.27 6.39 -9.09
N THR A 37 15.48 6.92 -9.06
CA THR A 37 15.72 8.36 -9.18
C THR A 37 15.42 8.78 -10.63
N GLY A 38 14.78 9.93 -10.84
CA GLY A 38 14.36 10.39 -12.18
C GLY A 38 15.48 10.42 -13.22
N ALA A 39 16.76 10.49 -12.80
CA ALA A 39 17.92 10.41 -13.68
C ALA A 39 18.14 9.02 -14.33
N MET A 40 17.70 7.93 -13.68
CA MET A 40 17.81 6.57 -14.25
C MET A 40 16.73 6.25 -15.31
N GLU A 41 15.62 7.00 -15.35
CA GLU A 41 14.65 6.91 -16.46
C GLU A 41 15.20 7.48 -17.77
N PHE A 42 16.22 8.34 -17.71
CA PHE A 42 16.84 8.96 -18.88
C PHE A 42 17.93 8.09 -19.56
N LEU A 43 18.40 7.02 -18.90
CA LEU A 43 19.50 6.16 -19.35
C LEU A 43 19.05 4.75 -19.82
N ASP A 44 17.79 4.60 -20.22
CA ASP A 44 17.24 3.35 -20.82
C ASP A 44 17.35 2.08 -19.94
N LEU A 45 17.50 2.25 -18.63
CA LEU A 45 17.42 1.20 -17.61
C LEU A 45 15.97 0.96 -17.15
N ALA A 46 14.98 1.26 -18.00
CA ALA A 46 13.56 1.10 -17.70
C ALA A 46 13.17 -0.37 -17.41
N TRP A 47 13.98 -1.33 -17.86
CA TRP A 47 13.83 -2.76 -17.59
C TRP A 47 14.17 -3.15 -16.14
N ALA A 48 14.82 -2.26 -15.37
CA ALA A 48 15.11 -2.46 -13.95
C ALA A 48 14.05 -1.84 -13.02
N ASN A 49 12.89 -1.40 -13.56
CA ASN A 49 11.84 -0.75 -12.80
C ASN A 49 11.23 -1.67 -11.73
N ARG A 50 11.76 -1.58 -10.51
CA ARG A 50 11.10 -2.09 -9.31
C ARG A 50 10.14 -1.01 -8.82
N THR A 51 8.85 -1.34 -8.77
CA THR A 51 7.85 -0.53 -8.08
C THR A 51 7.57 -1.12 -6.70
N SER A 52 7.23 -0.26 -5.76
CA SER A 52 6.71 -0.63 -4.44
C SER A 52 5.23 -0.24 -4.35
N LEU A 53 4.51 -0.86 -3.43
CA LEU A 53 3.15 -0.48 -3.07
C LEU A 53 3.18 0.44 -1.85
N GLY A 54 2.63 1.64 -2.00
CA GLY A 54 2.33 2.54 -0.90
C GLY A 54 0.92 2.28 -0.37
N VAL A 55 0.80 1.91 0.90
CA VAL A 55 -0.45 1.70 1.63
C VAL A 55 -0.63 2.85 2.61
N ILE A 56 -1.64 3.69 2.37
CA ILE A 56 -1.88 4.94 3.08
C ILE A 56 -2.95 4.71 4.14
N CYS A 57 -2.63 4.93 5.41
CA CYS A 57 -3.60 4.81 6.49
C CYS A 57 -4.71 5.86 6.35
N ASP A 58 -5.96 5.41 6.31
CA ASP A 58 -7.12 6.28 6.19
C ASP A 58 -7.34 7.18 7.42
N ASN A 59 -6.88 6.72 8.59
CA ASN A 59 -7.08 7.41 9.87
C ASN A 59 -6.03 8.50 10.15
N CYS A 60 -4.75 8.24 9.85
CA CYS A 60 -3.65 9.16 10.20
C CYS A 60 -2.83 9.65 9.00
N GLY A 61 -3.10 9.17 7.79
CA GLY A 61 -2.38 9.56 6.57
C GLY A 61 -0.97 8.99 6.43
N TYR A 62 -0.46 8.22 7.41
CA TYR A 62 0.87 7.61 7.31
C TYR A 62 0.94 6.62 6.15
N ILE A 63 2.04 6.66 5.40
CA ILE A 63 2.28 5.80 4.25
C ILE A 63 3.22 4.67 4.66
N HIS A 64 2.74 3.44 4.54
CA HIS A 64 3.55 2.23 4.63
C HIS A 64 3.99 1.84 3.23
N GLU A 65 5.29 1.62 3.02
CA GLU A 65 5.83 1.21 1.73
C GLU A 65 6.27 -0.25 1.78
N PHE A 66 5.81 -1.04 0.82
CA PHE A 66 6.10 -2.47 0.71
C PHE A 66 6.70 -2.80 -0.65
N LEU A 67 7.75 -3.61 -0.66
CA LEU A 67 8.37 -4.13 -1.86
C LEU A 67 7.90 -5.57 -2.13
N GLY A 68 7.49 -5.84 -3.37
CA GLY A 68 6.95 -7.15 -3.77
C GLY A 68 5.53 -7.41 -3.29
N ASP A 69 5.05 -8.64 -3.47
CA ASP A 69 3.64 -9.01 -3.32
C ASP A 69 3.29 -9.59 -1.93
N VAL A 70 3.98 -9.13 -0.89
CA VAL A 70 3.80 -9.60 0.49
C VAL A 70 2.56 -9.01 1.16
N ILE A 71 2.11 -7.85 0.69
CA ILE A 71 0.89 -7.19 1.15
C ILE A 71 -0.23 -7.39 0.13
N ARG A 72 -1.41 -7.74 0.63
CA ARG A 72 -2.63 -7.89 -0.18
C ARG A 72 -3.73 -7.00 0.36
N MET A 73 -4.55 -6.50 -0.55
CA MET A 73 -5.64 -5.58 -0.25
C MET A 73 -6.97 -6.23 -0.56
N TRP A 74 -7.96 -5.97 0.29
CA TRP A 74 -9.28 -6.57 0.19
C TRP A 74 -10.33 -5.49 0.36
N ASP A 75 -11.47 -5.69 -0.30
CA ASP A 75 -12.66 -4.88 -0.04
C ASP A 75 -13.21 -5.21 1.36
N PRO A 76 -13.51 -4.22 2.22
CA PRO A 76 -13.99 -4.46 3.57
C PRO A 76 -15.29 -5.29 3.64
N GLU A 77 -16.15 -5.22 2.61
CA GLU A 77 -17.39 -5.98 2.53
C GLU A 77 -17.14 -7.44 2.11
N SER A 78 -16.10 -7.68 1.30
CA SER A 78 -15.68 -9.03 0.89
C SER A 78 -14.95 -9.80 1.99
N GLY A 79 -14.39 -9.09 2.99
CA GLY A 79 -13.58 -9.64 4.07
C GLY A 79 -12.18 -10.06 3.61
N ALA A 80 -11.18 -9.88 4.49
CA ALA A 80 -9.90 -10.56 4.30
C ALA A 80 -10.11 -12.07 4.53
N PRO A 81 -9.52 -12.98 3.72
CA PRO A 81 -9.57 -14.40 4.00
C PRO A 81 -8.98 -14.63 5.39
N ALA A 82 -9.73 -15.35 6.22
CA ALA A 82 -9.30 -15.80 7.53
C ALA A 82 -8.10 -16.75 7.44
#